data_AF-A0A371ES14-F1
#
_entry.id   AF-A0A371ES14-F1
#
_cell.length_a   1.000
_cell.length_b   1.000
_cell.length_c   1.000
_cell.angle_alpha   90.00
_cell.angle_beta   90.00
_cell.angle_gamma   90.00
#
_symmetry.space_group_name_H-M   'P 1'
#
loop_
_entity.id
_entity.type
_entity.pdbx_description
1 polymer ?
#
loop_
_entity_poly.entity_id
_entity_poly.type
_entity_poly.pdbx_seq_one_letter_code
_entity_poly.pdbx_strand_id
1 'polypeptide(L)'
;MSWFGKLRLFSNFNSFHFITCLLIFILHFSPQSSSSSFNSTLILIPFIISCYRLHMESRFKSNPQLRRGLCYANVDKQQGMSPSVIVIGGGMAGIAAARALYDASFQVILLESRERLGGRIHTDYSFGFPVDLGASWLHGVCEENPLAPLIGKLGLPLYRTSEDNSVLYDHDLESYALFDMDGKQVPQELTNNVRQEFSEDMSILRALTIVFERKPELRLEGLSHKVLQWYLCRMEGWFAADADAISLKCWDQEVLLPGGHGLMVRGYQPVINTLAKGLDIRLGHRVTKIVRQYNGVKVTVENGKTFVADAAIVAVPLGVLKAKSIKFEPKLPDWKEAAISDIGVGIENKIIFHFKNVFWPNVEFLGVVAETSYGCSYFLNLHKAAGRPVLVYMPSGQLAKDIEKMSDEAAANFAFMQLKRILPDASSPIQYLVSRWGTDINSLGSYSYDAVGKPHDLYERLRVPVDNLFFAGEATSVLYTGSVHGAFSTGMMAAEDCRMRVLERYGELDLFQPVMDASVIPLQISRL
;
A
#
# COMPACT_ATOMS: atom_id res chain seq x y z
N MET A 1 -42.56 34.26 31.11
CA MET A 1 -43.32 34.00 29.87
C MET A 1 -42.33 33.77 28.74
N SER A 2 -42.47 32.60 28.11
CA SER A 2 -41.88 32.10 26.86
C SER A 2 -40.39 32.35 26.58
N TRP A 3 -39.60 31.28 26.60
CA TRP A 3 -38.78 30.85 25.45
C TRP A 3 -38.50 29.34 25.59
N PHE A 4 -39.58 28.56 25.77
CA PHE A 4 -39.61 27.13 25.50
C PHE A 4 -40.00 26.98 24.01
N GLY A 5 -39.06 26.60 23.16
CA GLY A 5 -39.37 26.40 21.73
C GLY A 5 -38.17 26.45 20.82
N LYS A 6 -37.22 25.51 20.98
CA LYS A 6 -36.28 25.02 19.94
C LYS A 6 -35.35 23.96 20.55
N LEU A 7 -35.94 22.85 20.99
CA LEU A 7 -35.23 21.65 21.44
C LEU A 7 -35.95 20.45 20.84
N ARG A 8 -35.71 20.23 19.55
CA ARG A 8 -36.06 19.04 18.77
C ARG A 8 -35.43 19.21 17.40
N LEU A 9 -34.20 18.68 17.23
CA LEU A 9 -33.56 18.29 15.95
C LEU A 9 -32.07 17.87 16.09
N PHE A 10 -31.50 17.79 17.31
CA PHE A 10 -30.10 17.39 17.53
C PHE A 10 -29.89 15.92 17.99
N SER A 11 -30.80 14.99 17.71
CA SER A 11 -30.66 13.60 18.19
C SER A 11 -29.78 12.69 17.32
N ASN A 12 -29.39 13.10 16.10
CA ASN A 12 -28.76 12.17 15.14
C ASN A 12 -27.28 12.46 14.83
N PHE A 13 -26.70 13.57 15.30
CA PHE A 13 -25.28 13.86 15.10
C PHE A 13 -24.36 13.16 16.13
N ASN A 14 -24.88 12.80 17.32
CA ASN A 14 -24.08 12.22 18.40
C ASN A 14 -23.76 10.73 18.25
N SER A 15 -24.57 9.96 17.51
CA SER A 15 -24.36 8.52 17.34
C SER A 15 -23.14 8.19 16.47
N PHE A 16 -22.82 9.02 15.47
CA PHE A 16 -21.65 8.82 14.62
C PHE A 16 -20.35 8.98 15.39
N HIS A 17 -20.26 10.00 16.25
CA HIS A 17 -19.10 10.23 17.09
C HIS A 17 -18.90 9.07 18.07
N PHE A 18 -19.97 8.65 18.77
CA PHE A 18 -19.90 7.50 19.70
C PHE A 18 -19.42 6.20 19.04
N ILE A 19 -19.84 5.91 17.81
CA ILE A 19 -19.45 4.68 17.09
C ILE A 19 -17.99 4.72 16.67
N THR A 20 -17.52 5.85 16.14
CA THR A 20 -16.10 6.05 15.83
C THR A 20 -15.27 5.90 17.10
N CYS A 21 -15.71 6.52 18.20
CA CYS A 21 -15.07 6.40 19.51
C CYS A 21 -15.10 4.97 20.08
N LEU A 22 -16.14 4.19 19.82
CA LEU A 22 -16.23 2.79 20.25
C LEU A 22 -15.26 1.89 19.47
N LEU A 23 -15.13 2.10 18.16
CA LEU A 23 -14.12 1.37 17.37
C LEU A 23 -12.72 1.75 17.82
N ILE A 24 -12.44 3.04 17.98
CA ILE A 24 -11.21 3.55 18.55
C ILE A 24 -10.92 2.91 19.92
N PHE A 25 -11.92 2.87 20.82
CA PHE A 25 -11.82 2.27 22.15
C PHE A 25 -11.39 0.79 22.11
N ILE A 26 -11.79 0.06 21.08
CA ILE A 26 -11.49 -1.37 20.94
C ILE A 26 -10.14 -1.60 20.26
N LEU A 27 -9.68 -0.64 19.46
CA LEU A 27 -8.57 -0.78 18.52
C LEU A 27 -7.27 -0.07 18.97
N HIS A 28 -7.37 0.98 19.78
CA HIS A 28 -6.25 1.85 20.16
C HIS A 28 -6.11 2.02 21.69
N PHE A 29 -5.00 1.50 22.22
CA PHE A 29 -4.20 2.06 23.32
C PHE A 29 -2.83 1.37 23.28
N SER A 30 -1.75 2.08 22.99
CA SER A 30 -0.39 1.57 23.13
C SER A 30 0.33 2.42 24.17
N PRO A 31 0.84 1.88 25.29
CA PRO A 31 1.63 2.68 26.21
C PRO A 31 3.07 2.63 25.70
N GLN A 32 3.49 3.63 24.92
CA GLN A 32 4.93 3.87 24.81
C GLN A 32 5.40 4.54 26.10
N SER A 33 5.98 3.71 26.96
CA SER A 33 7.03 4.01 27.93
C SER A 33 6.99 5.38 28.61
N SER A 34 6.34 5.42 29.77
CA SER A 34 6.63 6.40 30.81
C SER A 34 8.00 6.12 31.44
N SER A 35 9.01 6.95 31.15
CA SER A 35 10.09 7.27 32.10
C SER A 35 10.92 8.47 31.65
N SER A 36 10.56 9.66 32.12
CA SER A 36 11.40 10.44 33.05
C SER A 36 10.89 11.89 33.13
N SER A 37 10.66 12.29 34.37
CA SER A 37 10.43 13.65 34.84
C SER A 37 11.39 14.67 34.22
N PHE A 38 10.92 15.82 33.75
CA PHE A 38 11.60 17.09 34.05
C PHE A 38 10.64 18.28 33.94
N ASN A 39 10.72 19.11 34.97
CA ASN A 39 9.92 20.31 35.21
C ASN A 39 10.06 21.36 34.11
N SER A 40 8.95 22.06 33.90
CA SER A 40 8.78 23.34 33.23
C SER A 40 9.88 24.37 33.49
N THR A 41 10.42 24.99 32.43
CA THR A 41 10.78 26.42 32.37
C THR A 41 10.86 26.87 30.91
N LEU A 42 10.10 27.91 30.55
CA LEU A 42 10.28 28.74 29.34
C LEU A 42 11.74 29.20 29.20
N ILE A 43 12.28 29.29 27.98
CA ILE A 43 13.11 30.43 27.51
C ILE A 43 13.25 30.36 25.98
N LEU A 44 13.11 31.53 25.36
CA LEU A 44 13.27 31.85 23.94
C LEU A 44 14.74 31.79 23.44
N ILE A 45 14.90 32.11 22.14
CA ILE A 45 16.04 32.68 21.38
C ILE A 45 16.99 31.70 20.60
N PRO A 46 17.72 32.14 19.53
CA PRO A 46 17.53 31.71 18.13
C PRO A 46 18.82 31.22 17.42
N PHE A 47 18.75 31.05 16.09
CA PHE A 47 19.84 30.98 15.08
C PHE A 47 21.26 31.44 15.51
N ILE A 48 22.30 30.68 15.09
CA ILE A 48 23.51 31.17 14.38
C ILE A 48 24.33 29.99 13.82
N ILE A 49 24.77 30.18 12.57
CA ILE A 49 25.75 29.41 11.79
C ILE A 49 27.18 29.83 12.19
N SER A 50 28.14 28.91 12.39
CA SER A 50 29.50 29.06 11.83
C SER A 50 30.41 27.83 12.02
N CYS A 51 31.03 27.48 10.88
CA CYS A 51 32.31 26.82 10.61
C CYS A 51 33.19 26.26 11.74
N TYR A 52 33.70 25.04 11.54
CA TYR A 52 35.10 24.72 11.86
C TYR A 52 35.72 23.73 10.85
N ARG A 53 36.82 24.17 10.23
CA ARG A 53 37.77 23.39 9.42
C ARG A 53 39.16 23.62 10.02
N LEU A 54 39.96 22.55 10.06
CA LEU A 54 41.43 22.48 10.15
C LEU A 54 42.11 22.53 11.54
N HIS A 55 42.68 21.38 11.92
CA HIS A 55 44.05 21.29 12.43
C HIS A 55 44.68 19.92 12.07
N MET A 56 45.65 19.93 11.15
CA MET A 56 46.68 18.88 11.04
C MET A 56 47.97 19.48 10.49
N GLU A 57 48.97 19.55 11.36
CA GLU A 57 50.40 19.67 11.11
C GLU A 57 51.05 18.71 12.14
N SER A 58 52.14 17.99 11.95
CA SER A 58 53.22 17.98 10.96
C SER A 58 54.03 16.67 11.13
N ARG A 59 55.03 16.49 10.25
CA ARG A 59 56.18 15.54 10.26
C ARG A 59 55.99 14.32 9.37
N PHE A 60 56.66 14.32 8.20
CA PHE A 60 57.97 13.65 8.04
C PHE A 60 58.68 14.14 6.76
N LYS A 61 60.01 14.09 6.82
CA LYS A 61 60.98 14.76 5.95
C LYS A 61 61.18 14.08 4.58
N SER A 62 61.66 14.92 3.66
CA SER A 62 62.20 14.67 2.32
C SER A 62 63.23 13.55 2.18
N ASN A 63 63.20 12.83 1.05
CA ASN A 63 64.40 12.36 0.36
C ASN A 63 64.13 12.14 -1.16
N PRO A 64 64.93 12.70 -2.09
CA PRO A 64 64.72 12.52 -3.52
C PRO A 64 65.65 11.45 -4.14
N GLN A 65 65.22 10.95 -5.30
CA GLN A 65 65.91 10.09 -6.28
C GLN A 65 65.79 8.56 -6.09
N LEU A 66 65.00 7.92 -6.96
CA LEU A 66 65.47 6.80 -7.80
C LEU A 66 64.44 6.42 -8.89
N ARG A 67 64.82 6.75 -10.13
CA ARG A 67 64.61 6.07 -11.43
C ARG A 67 63.20 5.65 -11.89
N ARG A 68 62.84 6.26 -13.03
CA ARG A 68 61.93 5.79 -14.09
C ARG A 68 61.93 4.26 -14.24
N GLY A 69 60.76 3.67 -14.05
CA GLY A 69 60.32 2.46 -14.74
C GLY A 69 58.96 2.75 -15.36
N LEU A 70 58.92 2.89 -16.70
CA LEU A 70 57.67 2.80 -17.44
C LEU A 70 57.22 1.34 -17.37
N CYS A 71 56.29 1.04 -16.47
CA CYS A 71 55.51 -0.18 -16.56
C CYS A 71 54.25 0.14 -17.35
N TYR A 72 54.30 -0.07 -18.66
CA TYR A 72 53.09 -0.32 -19.44
C TYR A 72 52.54 -1.67 -18.96
N ALA A 73 51.69 -1.63 -17.93
CA ALA A 73 50.73 -2.70 -17.75
C ALA A 73 49.69 -2.52 -18.85
N ASN A 74 49.82 -3.31 -19.92
CA ASN A 74 48.68 -3.65 -20.75
C ASN A 74 47.65 -4.30 -19.82
N VAL A 75 46.81 -3.47 -19.20
CA VAL A 75 45.50 -3.92 -18.79
C VAL A 75 44.76 -4.04 -20.11
N ASP A 76 44.82 -5.24 -20.69
CA ASP A 76 43.76 -5.68 -21.57
C ASP A 76 42.48 -5.44 -20.78
N LYS A 77 41.77 -4.35 -21.10
CA LYS A 77 40.36 -4.23 -20.81
C LYS A 77 39.74 -5.45 -21.47
N GLN A 78 39.58 -6.54 -20.70
CA GLN A 78 38.47 -7.44 -20.97
C GLN A 78 37.29 -6.50 -21.18
N GLN A 79 36.70 -6.55 -22.37
CA GLN A 79 35.40 -5.94 -22.60
C GLN A 79 34.46 -6.62 -21.63
N GLY A 80 34.39 -6.10 -20.40
CA GLY A 80 33.63 -6.67 -19.31
C GLY A 80 32.18 -6.68 -19.76
N MET A 81 31.58 -7.87 -19.80
CA MET A 81 30.15 -7.97 -19.98
C MET A 81 29.49 -7.14 -18.87
N SER A 82 28.63 -6.19 -19.24
CA SER A 82 27.89 -5.42 -18.26
C SER A 82 27.08 -6.37 -17.36
N PRO A 83 27.04 -6.14 -16.04
CA PRO A 83 26.30 -7.00 -15.13
C PRO A 83 24.82 -7.05 -15.54
N SER A 84 24.22 -8.23 -15.45
CA SER A 84 22.92 -8.55 -16.02
C SER A 84 21.93 -9.01 -14.95
N VAL A 85 20.68 -8.53 -15.05
CA VAL A 85 19.61 -8.86 -14.10
C VAL A 85 18.30 -9.13 -14.83
N ILE A 86 17.60 -10.18 -14.41
CA ILE A 86 16.22 -10.46 -14.84
C ILE A 86 15.26 -9.96 -13.76
N VAL A 87 14.33 -9.08 -14.13
CA VAL A 87 13.24 -8.66 -13.25
C VAL A 87 11.97 -9.42 -13.63
N ILE A 88 11.30 -10.04 -12.66
CA ILE A 88 10.13 -10.89 -12.88
C ILE A 88 8.90 -10.20 -12.30
N GLY A 89 8.03 -9.69 -13.17
CA GLY A 89 6.84 -8.92 -12.83
C GLY A 89 6.97 -7.44 -13.19
N GLY A 90 6.12 -6.96 -14.09
CA GLY A 90 5.98 -5.59 -14.57
C GLY A 90 5.00 -4.75 -13.76
N GLY A 91 4.87 -5.00 -12.46
CA GLY A 91 4.19 -4.12 -11.52
C GLY A 91 5.07 -2.96 -11.07
N MET A 92 4.56 -2.12 -10.15
CA MET A 92 5.33 -0.96 -9.64
C MET A 92 6.71 -1.34 -9.10
N ALA A 93 6.79 -2.39 -8.27
CA ALA A 93 8.06 -2.82 -7.68
C ALA A 93 9.09 -3.27 -8.72
N GLY A 94 8.67 -4.11 -9.68
CA GLY A 94 9.59 -4.58 -10.73
C GLY A 94 10.01 -3.48 -11.69
N ILE A 95 9.09 -2.58 -12.07
CA ILE A 95 9.44 -1.45 -12.94
C ILE A 95 10.38 -0.47 -12.22
N ALA A 96 10.16 -0.19 -10.94
CA ALA A 96 11.06 0.64 -10.13
C ALA A 96 12.46 0.00 -10.04
N ALA A 97 12.52 -1.29 -9.75
CA ALA A 97 13.79 -2.03 -9.68
C ALA A 97 14.52 -2.04 -11.04
N ALA A 98 13.80 -2.30 -12.12
CA ALA A 98 14.36 -2.33 -13.47
C ALA A 98 14.88 -0.96 -13.90
N ARG A 99 14.15 0.12 -13.58
CA ARG A 99 14.60 1.50 -13.80
C ARG A 99 15.90 1.79 -13.05
N ALA A 100 15.94 1.51 -11.75
CA ALA A 100 17.10 1.79 -10.92
C ALA A 100 18.36 1.06 -11.42
N LEU A 101 18.23 -0.23 -11.79
CA LEU A 101 19.34 -1.00 -12.34
C LEU A 101 19.74 -0.54 -13.75
N TYR A 102 18.78 -0.20 -14.60
CA TYR A 102 19.06 0.35 -15.94
C TYR A 102 19.83 1.66 -15.86
N ASP A 103 19.42 2.57 -14.97
CA ASP A 103 20.11 3.84 -14.75
C ASP A 103 21.53 3.61 -14.15
N ALA A 104 21.73 2.50 -13.44
CA ALA A 104 23.04 2.02 -12.98
C ALA A 104 23.84 1.25 -14.05
N SER A 105 23.45 1.31 -15.32
CA SER A 105 24.14 0.67 -16.47
C SER A 105 24.17 -0.86 -16.45
N PHE A 106 23.25 -1.51 -15.73
CA PHE A 106 23.06 -2.96 -15.82
C PHE A 106 22.29 -3.32 -17.10
N GLN A 107 22.56 -4.52 -17.64
CA GLN A 107 21.69 -5.14 -18.64
C GLN A 107 20.47 -5.72 -17.96
N VAL A 108 19.32 -5.06 -18.11
CA VAL A 108 18.08 -5.45 -17.45
C VAL A 108 17.08 -5.99 -18.47
N ILE A 109 16.52 -7.16 -18.22
CA ILE A 109 15.35 -7.69 -18.92
C ILE A 109 14.20 -7.84 -17.93
N LEU A 110 13.07 -7.19 -18.20
CA LEU A 110 11.85 -7.37 -17.42
C LEU A 110 10.92 -8.37 -18.12
N LEU A 111 10.52 -9.42 -17.41
CA LEU A 111 9.56 -10.44 -17.87
C LEU A 111 8.21 -10.22 -17.17
N GLU A 112 7.16 -9.94 -17.95
CA GLU A 112 5.80 -9.73 -17.45
C GLU A 112 4.87 -10.77 -18.07
N SER A 113 4.01 -11.38 -17.25
CA SER A 113 3.13 -12.46 -17.69
C SER A 113 1.91 -11.97 -18.48
N ARG A 114 1.49 -10.73 -18.28
CA ARG A 114 0.37 -10.09 -18.98
C ARG A 114 0.81 -9.43 -20.28
N GLU A 115 -0.17 -9.05 -21.08
CA GLU A 115 -0.01 -8.17 -22.25
C GLU A 115 0.02 -6.67 -21.88
N ARG A 116 0.22 -6.34 -20.61
CA ARG A 116 0.30 -4.96 -20.09
C ARG A 116 1.19 -4.86 -18.87
N LEU A 117 1.70 -3.66 -18.63
CA LEU A 117 2.40 -3.30 -17.39
C LEU A 117 1.42 -2.85 -16.30
N GLY A 118 1.97 -2.57 -15.11
CA GLY A 118 1.28 -2.02 -13.95
C GLY A 118 0.83 -3.09 -12.94
N GLY A 119 0.64 -4.34 -13.37
CA GLY A 119 0.17 -5.41 -12.49
C GLY A 119 -1.18 -5.06 -11.86
N ARG A 120 -1.22 -4.89 -10.53
CA ARG A 120 -2.39 -4.44 -9.74
C ARG A 120 -2.71 -2.95 -9.88
N ILE A 121 -1.88 -2.21 -10.62
CA ILE A 121 -2.22 -0.88 -11.13
C ILE A 121 -2.82 -1.09 -12.52
N HIS A 122 -4.10 -0.78 -12.66
CA HIS A 122 -4.81 -0.93 -13.92
C HIS A 122 -5.82 0.21 -14.11
N THR A 123 -5.47 1.14 -14.98
CA THR A 123 -6.38 2.18 -15.48
C THR A 123 -7.05 1.66 -16.75
N ASP A 124 -8.38 1.68 -16.78
CA ASP A 124 -9.21 1.41 -17.95
C ASP A 124 -9.67 2.72 -18.60
N TYR A 125 -9.83 2.72 -19.92
CA TYR A 125 -10.22 3.90 -20.71
C TYR A 125 -11.50 3.67 -21.54
N SER A 126 -12.20 2.55 -21.37
CA SER A 126 -13.36 2.16 -22.17
C SER A 126 -14.57 3.10 -22.05
N PHE A 127 -14.64 3.89 -20.97
CA PHE A 127 -15.64 4.95 -20.79
C PHE A 127 -15.28 6.26 -21.52
N GLY A 128 -14.13 6.31 -22.20
CA GLY A 128 -13.60 7.52 -22.85
C GLY A 128 -12.78 8.43 -21.92
N PHE A 129 -12.56 8.03 -20.67
CA PHE A 129 -11.75 8.70 -19.67
C PHE A 129 -11.17 7.66 -18.69
N PRO A 130 -10.06 7.98 -17.97
CA PRO A 130 -9.40 7.01 -17.10
C PRO A 130 -10.27 6.64 -15.89
N VAL A 131 -10.37 5.34 -15.61
CA VAL A 131 -10.91 4.81 -14.35
C VAL A 131 -10.04 3.65 -13.86
N ASP A 132 -9.61 3.69 -12.61
CA ASP A 132 -8.74 2.66 -12.03
C ASP A 132 -9.53 1.46 -11.47
N LEU A 133 -9.33 0.29 -12.08
CA LEU A 133 -9.77 -1.03 -11.58
C LEU A 133 -8.91 -1.55 -10.43
N GLY A 134 -7.68 -1.04 -10.32
CA GLY A 134 -6.71 -1.40 -9.28
C GLY A 134 -6.50 -0.25 -8.28
N ALA A 135 -5.24 0.05 -7.96
CA ALA A 135 -4.92 1.19 -7.10
C ALA A 135 -5.43 2.53 -7.68
N SER A 136 -6.04 3.37 -6.85
CA SER A 136 -6.54 4.71 -7.23
C SER A 136 -6.05 5.84 -6.34
N TRP A 137 -5.57 5.53 -5.13
CA TRP A 137 -5.13 6.54 -4.16
C TRP A 137 -3.60 6.59 -4.06
N LEU A 138 -3.11 7.78 -3.79
CA LEU A 138 -1.83 8.06 -3.17
C LEU A 138 -2.11 8.30 -1.68
N HIS A 139 -1.68 7.39 -0.81
CA HIS A 139 -1.75 7.59 0.63
C HIS A 139 -0.51 8.35 1.08
N GLY A 140 -0.70 9.48 1.75
CA GLY A 140 0.35 10.44 2.06
C GLY A 140 0.58 11.41 0.92
N VAL A 141 -0.24 12.47 0.82
CA VAL A 141 -0.05 13.55 -0.16
C VAL A 141 0.97 14.56 0.39
N CYS A 142 2.20 14.10 0.55
CA CYS A 142 3.32 14.83 1.12
C CYS A 142 4.61 14.59 0.33
N GLU A 143 5.67 15.35 0.64
CA GLU A 143 6.96 15.26 -0.06
C GLU A 143 7.73 13.98 0.31
N GLU A 144 7.48 13.42 1.49
CA GLU A 144 8.08 12.16 1.97
C GLU A 144 7.57 10.94 1.21
N ASN A 145 6.45 11.05 0.49
CA ASN A 145 5.98 9.98 -0.35
C ASN A 145 6.94 9.80 -1.54
N PRO A 146 7.54 8.62 -1.75
CA PRO A 146 8.56 8.41 -2.78
C PRO A 146 8.04 8.61 -4.21
N LEU A 147 6.73 8.60 -4.43
CA LEU A 147 6.11 8.88 -5.73
C LEU A 147 5.81 10.36 -5.95
N ALA A 148 5.84 11.20 -4.91
CA ALA A 148 5.49 12.61 -5.02
C ALA A 148 6.33 13.38 -6.05
N PRO A 149 7.68 13.21 -6.13
CA PRO A 149 8.48 13.90 -7.15
C PRO A 149 8.06 13.54 -8.59
N LEU A 150 7.75 12.27 -8.84
CA LEU A 150 7.34 11.79 -10.16
C LEU A 150 5.93 12.26 -10.52
N ILE A 151 4.99 12.22 -9.56
CA ILE A 151 3.62 12.72 -9.73
C ILE A 151 3.62 14.22 -10.01
N GLY A 152 4.42 15.00 -9.26
CA GLY A 152 4.62 16.42 -9.45
C GLY A 152 5.21 16.76 -10.83
N LYS A 153 6.27 16.05 -11.24
CA LYS A 153 6.91 16.22 -12.57
C LYS A 153 5.95 15.93 -13.72
N LEU A 154 5.03 14.97 -13.56
CA LEU A 154 4.02 14.65 -14.55
C LEU A 154 2.80 15.59 -14.52
N GLY A 155 2.70 16.48 -13.53
CA GLY A 155 1.54 17.35 -13.33
C GLY A 155 0.24 16.56 -13.17
N LEU A 156 0.28 15.42 -12.47
CA LEU A 156 -0.90 14.60 -12.26
C LEU A 156 -1.76 15.21 -11.13
N PRO A 157 -3.01 15.58 -11.40
CA PRO A 157 -3.87 16.18 -10.39
C PRO A 157 -4.35 15.13 -9.38
N LEU A 158 -4.31 15.52 -8.11
CA LEU A 158 -4.82 14.74 -6.98
C LEU A 158 -6.07 15.41 -6.41
N TYR A 159 -7.15 14.64 -6.25
CA TYR A 159 -8.31 15.05 -5.45
C TYR A 159 -8.14 14.50 -4.03
N ARG A 160 -8.04 15.37 -3.03
CA ARG A 160 -7.94 14.94 -1.63
C ARG A 160 -9.28 14.39 -1.16
N THR A 161 -9.34 13.10 -0.84
CA THR A 161 -10.52 12.42 -0.28
C THR A 161 -10.53 12.42 1.25
N SER A 162 -9.53 13.04 1.87
CA SER A 162 -9.34 13.07 3.31
C SER A 162 -8.64 14.39 3.67
N GLU A 163 -9.08 15.07 4.73
CA GLU A 163 -8.37 16.24 5.29
C GLU A 163 -7.13 15.80 6.08
N ASP A 164 -6.25 16.74 6.41
CA ASP A 164 -5.01 16.46 7.17
C ASP A 164 -5.31 15.87 8.57
N ASN A 165 -6.57 15.93 9.05
CA ASN A 165 -7.09 15.31 10.29
C ASN A 165 -8.35 14.44 10.04
N SER A 166 -8.47 13.80 8.87
CA SER A 166 -9.64 12.97 8.59
C SER A 166 -9.68 11.74 9.49
N VAL A 167 -10.73 11.65 10.32
CA VAL A 167 -11.07 10.55 11.24
C VAL A 167 -11.42 9.22 10.55
N LEU A 168 -10.89 8.96 9.35
CA LEU A 168 -10.86 7.64 8.75
C LEU A 168 -9.64 6.92 9.34
N TYR A 169 -9.79 6.50 10.60
CA TYR A 169 -8.76 5.82 11.42
C TYR A 169 -7.47 6.63 11.52
N ASP A 170 -7.58 7.82 12.10
CA ASP A 170 -6.42 8.62 12.43
C ASP A 170 -5.78 8.13 13.74
N HIS A 171 -4.48 7.88 13.70
CA HIS A 171 -3.63 7.60 14.85
C HIS A 171 -3.41 8.86 15.72
N ASP A 172 -3.83 10.05 15.28
CA ASP A 172 -3.67 11.33 15.98
C ASP A 172 -4.70 11.56 17.09
N LEU A 173 -4.89 10.57 17.94
CA LEU A 173 -5.81 10.62 19.07
C LEU A 173 -5.08 10.95 20.39
N GLU A 174 -3.94 11.62 20.33
CA GLU A 174 -3.27 12.10 21.55
C GLU A 174 -4.03 13.29 22.21
N SER A 175 -5.08 13.85 21.59
CA SER A 175 -5.85 14.97 22.14
C SER A 175 -7.36 14.92 21.85
N TYR A 176 -8.07 13.95 22.44
CA TYR A 176 -9.55 13.92 22.41
C TYR A 176 -10.15 13.75 23.81
N ALA A 177 -11.29 14.40 24.03
CA ALA A 177 -12.15 14.20 25.19
C ALA A 177 -13.44 13.52 24.74
N LEU A 178 -13.69 12.32 25.25
CA LEU A 178 -14.90 11.57 24.96
C LEU A 178 -16.03 12.00 25.88
N PHE A 179 -17.24 12.10 25.34
CA PHE A 179 -18.46 12.32 26.11
C PHE A 179 -19.50 11.27 25.71
N ASP A 180 -20.25 10.75 26.67
CA ASP A 180 -21.41 9.89 26.42
C ASP A 180 -22.60 10.68 25.86
N MET A 181 -23.69 9.98 25.55
CA MET A 181 -24.91 10.58 24.98
C MET A 181 -25.60 11.56 25.94
N ASP A 182 -25.28 11.50 27.24
CA ASP A 182 -25.76 12.41 28.28
C ASP A 182 -24.81 13.60 28.52
N GLY A 183 -23.74 13.70 27.72
CA GLY A 183 -22.74 14.75 27.80
C GLY A 183 -21.77 14.59 28.98
N LYS A 184 -21.67 13.41 29.59
CA LYS A 184 -20.68 13.12 30.64
C LYS A 184 -19.38 12.66 30.00
N GLN A 185 -18.26 13.21 30.46
CA GLN A 185 -16.96 12.80 29.97
C GLN A 185 -16.73 11.32 30.28
N VAL A 186 -16.41 10.51 29.27
CA VAL A 186 -16.06 9.10 29.44
C VAL A 186 -14.67 9.07 30.08
N PRO A 187 -14.52 8.52 31.30
CA PRO A 187 -13.22 8.47 31.97
C PRO A 187 -12.21 7.70 31.12
N GLN A 188 -11.01 8.25 30.94
CA GLN A 188 -9.91 7.55 30.25
C GLN A 188 -9.56 6.22 30.94
N GLU A 189 -9.80 6.09 32.25
CA GLU A 189 -9.58 4.85 33.01
C GLU A 189 -10.60 3.74 32.73
N LEU A 190 -11.71 4.01 32.02
CA LEU A 190 -12.68 2.97 31.63
C LEU A 190 -12.16 2.07 30.49
N THR A 191 -10.94 2.31 29.99
CA THR A 191 -10.29 1.55 28.91
C THR A 191 -9.66 0.25 29.40
N ASN A 192 -10.47 -0.82 29.47
CA ASN A 192 -9.90 -2.17 29.49
C ASN A 192 -9.39 -2.48 28.09
N ASN A 193 -8.09 -2.33 27.87
CA ASN A 193 -7.51 -2.61 26.57
C ASN A 193 -7.39 -4.12 26.34
N VAL A 194 -8.33 -4.67 25.57
CA VAL A 194 -8.34 -6.09 25.13
C VAL A 194 -7.01 -6.47 24.48
N ARG A 195 -6.39 -5.58 23.71
CA ARG A 195 -5.09 -5.86 23.07
C ARG A 195 -3.95 -6.01 24.07
N GLN A 196 -3.95 -5.26 25.17
CA GLN A 196 -2.92 -5.34 26.22
C GLN A 196 -3.17 -6.47 27.21
N GLU A 197 -4.42 -6.83 27.43
CA GLU A 197 -4.80 -7.86 28.40
C GLU A 197 -4.44 -9.27 27.94
N PHE A 198 -4.54 -9.55 26.64
CA PHE A 198 -4.32 -10.88 26.10
C PHE A 198 -2.90 -11.03 25.51
N SER A 199 -2.16 -12.02 26.00
CA SER A 199 -0.83 -12.37 25.47
C SER A 199 -0.88 -13.05 24.10
N GLU A 200 -1.96 -13.76 23.80
CA GLU A 200 -2.22 -14.33 22.48
C GLU A 200 -2.91 -13.31 21.56
N ASP A 201 -2.62 -13.40 20.27
CA ASP A 201 -3.30 -12.57 19.28
C ASP A 201 -4.73 -13.07 19.02
N MET A 202 -5.61 -12.15 18.61
CA MET A 202 -6.99 -12.46 18.25
C MET A 202 -7.45 -11.56 17.11
N SER A 203 -8.61 -11.85 16.54
CA SER A 203 -9.19 -10.99 15.52
C SER A 203 -9.83 -9.73 16.10
N ILE A 204 -9.92 -8.69 15.27
CA ILE A 204 -10.67 -7.47 15.60
C ILE A 204 -12.12 -7.82 15.96
N LEU A 205 -12.79 -8.71 15.20
CA LEU A 205 -14.16 -9.11 15.50
C LEU A 205 -14.29 -9.79 16.88
N ARG A 206 -13.31 -10.62 17.26
CA ARG A 206 -13.28 -11.26 18.58
C ARG A 206 -13.09 -10.22 19.68
N ALA A 207 -12.23 -9.22 19.47
CA ALA A 207 -12.01 -8.13 20.42
C ALA A 207 -13.29 -7.33 20.68
N LEU A 208 -14.02 -6.97 19.61
CA LEU A 208 -15.32 -6.28 19.71
C LEU A 208 -16.33 -7.12 20.52
N THR A 209 -16.37 -8.42 20.26
CA THR A 209 -17.27 -9.35 20.97
C THR A 209 -16.98 -9.36 22.48
N ILE A 210 -15.69 -9.44 22.86
CA ILE A 210 -15.27 -9.42 24.27
C ILE A 210 -15.68 -8.11 24.95
N VAL A 211 -15.51 -6.96 24.26
CA VAL A 211 -15.94 -5.66 24.81
C VAL A 211 -17.44 -5.63 25.05
N PHE A 212 -18.25 -6.12 24.10
CA PHE A 212 -19.70 -6.18 24.26
C PHE A 212 -20.19 -7.21 25.29
N GLU A 213 -19.44 -8.26 25.56
CA GLU A 213 -19.73 -9.20 26.65
C GLU A 213 -19.47 -8.58 28.02
N ARG A 214 -18.40 -7.78 28.15
CA ARG A 214 -17.99 -7.15 29.41
C ARG A 214 -18.76 -5.88 29.74
N LYS A 215 -19.13 -5.13 28.71
CA LYS A 215 -19.88 -3.88 28.81
C LYS A 215 -21.14 -3.96 27.95
N PRO A 216 -22.17 -4.72 28.38
CA PRO A 216 -23.41 -4.85 27.63
C PRO A 216 -24.09 -3.51 27.33
N GLU A 217 -23.86 -2.48 28.15
CA GLU A 217 -24.33 -1.11 27.97
C GLU A 217 -23.73 -0.40 26.74
N LEU A 218 -22.59 -0.86 26.23
CA LEU A 218 -21.99 -0.37 24.98
C LEU A 218 -22.59 -1.04 23.74
N ARG A 219 -23.41 -2.09 23.91
CA ARG A 219 -24.06 -2.76 22.78
C ARG A 219 -25.00 -1.78 22.09
N LEU A 220 -24.79 -1.64 20.79
CA LEU A 220 -25.63 -0.81 19.95
C LEU A 220 -26.78 -1.65 19.40
N GLU A 221 -27.96 -1.04 19.34
CA GLU A 221 -29.17 -1.62 18.76
C GLU A 221 -29.70 -0.73 17.62
N GLY A 222 -30.56 -1.30 16.78
CA GLY A 222 -31.23 -0.57 15.70
C GLY A 222 -30.24 0.10 14.74
N LEU A 223 -30.45 1.39 14.46
CA LEU A 223 -29.64 2.13 13.48
C LEU A 223 -28.16 2.25 13.89
N SER A 224 -27.88 2.49 15.18
CA SER A 224 -26.50 2.61 15.67
C SER A 224 -25.70 1.34 15.46
N HIS A 225 -26.34 0.17 15.62
CA HIS A 225 -25.73 -1.12 15.29
C HIS A 225 -25.35 -1.20 13.81
N LYS A 226 -26.27 -0.85 12.92
CA LYS A 226 -26.04 -0.90 11.47
C LYS A 226 -24.93 0.04 11.02
N VAL A 227 -24.81 1.20 11.66
CA VAL A 227 -23.72 2.15 11.40
C VAL A 227 -22.38 1.57 11.89
N LEU A 228 -22.33 0.91 13.05
CA LEU A 228 -21.13 0.18 13.49
C LEU A 228 -20.73 -0.90 12.48
N GLN A 229 -21.68 -1.71 12.00
CA GLN A 229 -21.42 -2.71 10.96
C GLN A 229 -20.87 -2.10 9.67
N TRP A 230 -21.32 -0.90 9.31
CA TRP A 230 -20.80 -0.19 8.15
C TRP A 230 -19.37 0.29 8.34
N TYR A 231 -18.98 0.72 9.55
CA TYR A 231 -17.58 1.00 9.83
C TYR A 231 -16.71 -0.25 9.80
N LEU A 232 -17.20 -1.39 10.30
CA LEU A 232 -16.51 -2.67 10.13
C LEU A 232 -16.32 -3.01 8.65
N CYS A 233 -17.36 -2.82 7.82
CA CYS A 233 -17.24 -2.96 6.37
C CYS A 233 -16.18 -2.03 5.75
N ARG A 234 -16.06 -0.78 6.23
CA ARG A 234 -15.00 0.15 5.78
C ARG A 234 -13.60 -0.33 6.17
N MET A 235 -13.43 -0.85 7.38
CA MET A 235 -12.19 -1.47 7.84
C MET A 235 -11.84 -2.73 7.03
N GLU A 236 -12.82 -3.58 6.78
CA GLU A 236 -12.65 -4.77 5.92
C GLU A 236 -12.23 -4.36 4.50
N GLY A 237 -12.72 -3.23 4.01
CA GLY A 237 -12.24 -2.58 2.78
C GLY A 237 -10.76 -2.19 2.86
N TRP A 238 -10.34 -1.50 3.94
CA TRP A 238 -8.95 -1.08 4.13
C TRP A 238 -7.95 -2.25 4.05
N PHE A 239 -8.26 -3.37 4.71
CA PHE A 239 -7.40 -4.56 4.73
C PHE A 239 -7.71 -5.59 3.64
N ALA A 240 -8.76 -5.36 2.85
CA ALA A 240 -9.33 -6.33 1.90
C ALA A 240 -9.63 -7.71 2.53
N ALA A 241 -9.93 -7.75 3.82
CA ALA A 241 -10.11 -8.97 4.61
C ALA A 241 -11.25 -8.79 5.61
N ASP A 242 -11.93 -9.89 5.96
CA ASP A 242 -13.00 -9.88 6.94
C ASP A 242 -12.46 -9.57 8.35
N ALA A 243 -13.25 -8.91 9.20
CA ALA A 243 -12.79 -8.46 10.52
C ALA A 243 -12.37 -9.60 11.48
N ASP A 244 -12.74 -10.84 11.16
CA ASP A 244 -12.34 -12.05 11.87
C ASP A 244 -10.96 -12.60 11.45
N ALA A 245 -10.38 -12.09 10.37
CA ALA A 245 -9.08 -12.48 9.85
C ALA A 245 -7.97 -11.45 10.16
N ILE A 246 -8.34 -10.21 10.50
CA ILE A 246 -7.41 -9.11 10.77
C ILE A 246 -6.88 -9.23 12.22
N SER A 247 -5.56 -9.25 12.38
CA SER A 247 -4.88 -9.31 13.68
C SER A 247 -5.11 -8.06 14.51
N LEU A 248 -5.66 -8.20 15.72
CA LEU A 248 -5.76 -7.09 16.69
C LEU A 248 -4.38 -6.57 17.10
N LYS A 249 -3.36 -7.44 17.15
CA LYS A 249 -2.01 -7.04 17.58
C LYS A 249 -1.19 -6.34 16.51
N CYS A 250 -1.47 -6.56 15.23
CA CYS A 250 -0.57 -6.16 14.14
C CYS A 250 -1.20 -5.18 13.15
N TRP A 251 -2.52 -5.01 13.14
CA TRP A 251 -3.22 -4.28 12.08
C TRP A 251 -2.77 -2.82 11.88
N ASP A 252 -2.19 -2.19 12.90
CA ASP A 252 -1.87 -0.76 12.95
C ASP A 252 -0.36 -0.46 12.90
N GLN A 253 0.45 -1.42 12.45
CA GLN A 253 1.91 -1.27 12.39
C GLN A 253 2.39 -0.50 11.16
N GLU A 254 1.50 -0.19 10.21
CA GLU A 254 1.84 0.58 9.03
C GLU A 254 2.14 2.06 9.36
N VAL A 255 3.12 2.63 8.64
CA VAL A 255 3.43 4.05 8.74
C VAL A 255 2.51 4.83 7.83
N LEU A 256 1.60 5.59 8.43
CA LEU A 256 0.75 6.54 7.71
C LEU A 256 1.54 7.81 7.40
N LEU A 257 1.74 8.07 6.12
CA LEU A 257 2.35 9.30 5.65
C LEU A 257 1.36 10.48 5.78
N PRO A 258 1.84 11.70 6.13
CA PRO A 258 0.98 12.87 6.35
C PRO A 258 0.37 13.40 5.04
N GLY A 259 -0.56 14.36 5.16
CA GLY A 259 -1.19 15.01 4.01
C GLY A 259 -2.40 14.25 3.44
N GLY A 260 -2.91 13.25 4.17
CA GLY A 260 -4.13 12.53 3.85
C GLY A 260 -4.03 11.64 2.59
N HIS A 261 -5.18 11.41 1.94
CA HIS A 261 -5.29 10.54 0.77
C HIS A 261 -5.70 11.30 -0.49
N GLY A 262 -4.92 11.15 -1.56
CA GLY A 262 -5.16 11.78 -2.85
C GLY A 262 -5.60 10.78 -3.91
N LEU A 263 -6.82 10.91 -4.43
CA LEU A 263 -7.28 10.16 -5.59
C LEU A 263 -6.57 10.65 -6.86
N MET A 264 -5.98 9.73 -7.62
CA MET A 264 -5.31 10.00 -8.90
C MET A 264 -6.34 10.26 -10.00
N VAL A 265 -6.68 11.53 -10.25
CA VAL A 265 -7.76 11.91 -11.20
C VAL A 265 -7.48 11.43 -12.64
N ARG A 266 -6.21 11.32 -13.02
CA ARG A 266 -5.78 10.82 -14.35
C ARG A 266 -5.38 9.35 -14.35
N GLY A 267 -5.64 8.63 -13.26
CA GLY A 267 -5.19 7.27 -13.03
C GLY A 267 -3.67 7.14 -12.84
N TYR A 268 -3.23 5.94 -12.46
CA TYR A 268 -1.80 5.65 -12.23
C TYR A 268 -1.02 5.28 -13.50
N GLN A 269 -1.68 4.96 -14.62
CA GLN A 269 -1.01 4.51 -15.85
C GLN A 269 0.11 5.46 -16.34
N PRO A 270 0.01 6.80 -16.28
CA PRO A 270 1.10 7.69 -16.68
C PRO A 270 2.39 7.50 -15.88
N VAL A 271 2.29 7.15 -14.60
CA VAL A 271 3.44 6.85 -13.72
C VAL A 271 4.17 5.60 -14.22
N ILE A 272 3.41 4.53 -14.50
CA ILE A 272 3.92 3.26 -15.04
C ILE A 272 4.62 3.49 -16.38
N ASN A 273 3.97 4.20 -17.31
CA ASN A 273 4.51 4.48 -18.63
C ASN A 273 5.83 5.27 -18.56
N THR A 274 5.92 6.21 -17.62
CA THR A 274 7.11 7.05 -17.45
C THR A 274 8.29 6.24 -16.96
N LEU A 275 8.10 5.41 -15.93
CA LEU A 275 9.16 4.56 -15.39
C LEU A 275 9.61 3.48 -16.39
N ALA A 276 8.69 2.95 -17.20
CA ALA A 276 8.96 1.91 -18.19
C ALA A 276 9.76 2.38 -19.43
N LYS A 277 9.85 3.69 -19.67
CA LYS A 277 10.37 4.25 -20.93
C LYS A 277 11.82 3.83 -21.21
N GLY A 278 12.04 3.03 -22.25
CA GLY A 278 13.39 2.62 -22.69
C GLY A 278 13.96 1.38 -22.00
N LEU A 279 13.18 0.73 -21.12
CA LEU A 279 13.56 -0.57 -20.55
C LEU A 279 13.31 -1.70 -21.57
N ASP A 280 14.11 -2.78 -21.53
CA ASP A 280 13.81 -4.01 -22.26
C ASP A 280 12.72 -4.81 -21.53
N ILE A 281 11.50 -4.74 -22.04
CA ILE A 281 10.31 -5.33 -21.45
C ILE A 281 9.74 -6.41 -22.37
N ARG A 282 9.52 -7.60 -21.82
CA ARG A 282 8.93 -8.75 -22.52
C ARG A 282 7.57 -9.08 -21.89
N LEU A 283 6.50 -8.62 -22.54
CA LEU A 283 5.12 -8.96 -22.20
C LEU A 283 4.78 -10.39 -22.65
N GLY A 284 3.74 -10.99 -22.06
CA GLY A 284 3.33 -12.37 -22.38
C GLY A 284 4.36 -13.45 -22.00
N HIS A 285 5.34 -13.12 -21.14
CA HIS A 285 6.43 -14.00 -20.72
C HIS A 285 6.22 -14.46 -19.27
N ARG A 286 5.22 -15.34 -19.06
CA ARG A 286 4.97 -15.95 -17.74
C ARG A 286 6.13 -16.85 -17.32
N VAL A 287 6.82 -16.47 -16.25
CA VAL A 287 7.85 -17.32 -15.63
C VAL A 287 7.20 -18.51 -14.92
N THR A 288 7.77 -19.71 -15.13
CA THR A 288 7.30 -20.96 -14.52
C THR A 288 8.38 -21.67 -13.71
N LYS A 289 9.66 -21.36 -13.95
CA LYS A 289 10.78 -21.99 -13.24
C LYS A 289 11.98 -21.05 -13.12
N ILE A 290 12.62 -21.07 -11.96
CA ILE A 290 13.85 -20.32 -11.65
C ILE A 290 14.87 -21.29 -11.07
N VAL A 291 16.00 -21.45 -11.76
CA VAL A 291 17.14 -22.26 -11.32
C VAL A 291 18.26 -21.33 -10.86
N ARG A 292 18.60 -21.36 -9.58
CA ARG A 292 19.77 -20.67 -9.03
C ARG A 292 21.02 -21.49 -9.35
N GLN A 293 22.07 -20.79 -9.78
CA GLN A 293 23.39 -21.35 -10.08
C GLN A 293 24.44 -20.58 -9.27
N TYR A 294 25.64 -21.14 -9.14
CA TYR A 294 26.72 -20.52 -8.35
C TYR A 294 26.98 -19.05 -8.73
N ASN A 295 27.04 -18.76 -10.05
CA ASN A 295 27.32 -17.42 -10.59
C ASN A 295 26.14 -16.79 -11.34
N GLY A 296 24.91 -17.24 -11.11
CA GLY A 296 23.80 -16.66 -11.84
C GLY A 296 22.46 -17.31 -11.57
N VAL A 297 21.52 -17.01 -12.46
CA VAL A 297 20.16 -17.53 -12.46
C VAL A 297 19.76 -17.91 -13.87
N LYS A 298 18.98 -18.98 -14.01
CA LYS A 298 18.31 -19.36 -15.26
C LYS A 298 16.81 -19.35 -15.03
N VAL A 299 16.11 -18.51 -15.80
CA VAL A 299 14.67 -18.30 -15.71
C VAL A 299 14.00 -18.90 -16.94
N THR A 300 13.03 -19.79 -16.74
CA THR A 300 12.25 -20.41 -17.81
C THR A 300 10.82 -19.86 -17.81
N VAL A 301 10.34 -19.49 -18.98
CA VAL A 301 8.95 -19.06 -19.19
C VAL A 301 8.09 -20.20 -19.76
N GLU A 302 6.77 -20.03 -19.73
CA GLU A 302 5.76 -21.03 -20.07
C GLU A 302 5.96 -21.69 -21.45
N ASN A 303 6.41 -20.95 -22.45
CA ASN A 303 6.70 -21.49 -23.79
C ASN A 303 8.04 -22.26 -23.89
N GLY A 304 8.74 -22.47 -22.77
CA GLY A 304 10.01 -23.19 -22.70
C GLY A 304 11.25 -22.34 -22.96
N LYS A 305 11.12 -21.09 -23.40
CA LYS A 305 12.26 -20.18 -23.57
C LYS A 305 12.95 -19.90 -22.24
N THR A 306 14.27 -19.78 -22.27
CA THR A 306 15.08 -19.55 -21.08
C THR A 306 15.91 -18.28 -21.20
N PHE A 307 16.05 -17.57 -20.09
CA PHE A 307 16.87 -16.38 -19.92
C PHE A 307 17.90 -16.65 -18.83
N VAL A 308 19.10 -16.08 -18.96
CA VAL A 308 20.20 -16.23 -17.99
C VAL A 308 20.72 -14.85 -17.64
N ALA A 309 21.05 -14.64 -16.37
CA ALA A 309 21.62 -13.41 -15.85
C ALA A 309 22.43 -13.66 -14.57
N ASP A 310 23.16 -12.67 -14.09
CA ASP A 310 23.93 -12.74 -12.84
C ASP A 310 23.02 -12.81 -11.60
N ALA A 311 21.84 -12.17 -11.67
CA ALA A 311 20.84 -12.18 -10.62
C ALA A 311 19.41 -12.05 -11.16
N ALA A 312 18.42 -12.31 -10.30
CA ALA A 312 17.02 -11.98 -10.58
C ALA A 312 16.33 -11.29 -9.41
N ILE A 313 15.42 -10.37 -9.75
CA ILE A 313 14.49 -9.75 -8.80
C ILE A 313 13.10 -10.34 -9.04
N VAL A 314 12.57 -11.01 -8.01
CA VAL A 314 11.22 -11.59 -7.99
C VAL A 314 10.26 -10.54 -7.44
N ALA A 315 9.47 -9.95 -8.33
CA ALA A 315 8.48 -8.91 -8.03
C ALA A 315 7.04 -9.35 -8.35
N VAL A 316 6.78 -10.66 -8.33
CA VAL A 316 5.44 -11.22 -8.52
C VAL A 316 4.59 -11.05 -7.25
N PRO A 317 3.25 -10.96 -7.36
CA PRO A 317 2.38 -10.85 -6.19
C PRO A 317 2.49 -12.04 -5.23
N LEU A 318 2.26 -11.79 -3.94
CA LEU A 318 2.28 -12.83 -2.90
C LEU A 318 1.32 -13.99 -3.20
N GLY A 319 0.14 -13.71 -3.76
CA GLY A 319 -0.81 -14.74 -4.19
C GLY A 319 -0.22 -15.73 -5.21
N VAL A 320 0.62 -15.25 -6.15
CA VAL A 320 1.32 -16.10 -7.13
C VAL A 320 2.39 -16.98 -6.44
N LEU A 321 3.10 -16.43 -5.44
CA LEU A 321 4.05 -17.21 -4.65
C LEU A 321 3.36 -18.31 -3.84
N LYS A 322 2.23 -17.98 -3.19
CA LYS A 322 1.40 -18.94 -2.43
C LYS A 322 0.85 -20.06 -3.31
N ALA A 323 0.47 -19.75 -4.54
CA ALA A 323 -0.01 -20.74 -5.50
C ALA A 323 1.09 -21.67 -6.04
N LYS A 324 2.36 -21.40 -5.73
CA LYS A 324 3.53 -22.20 -6.16
C LYS A 324 3.59 -22.36 -7.69
N SER A 325 3.11 -21.37 -8.44
CA SER A 325 3.11 -21.37 -9.90
C SER A 325 4.51 -21.23 -10.51
N ILE A 326 5.50 -20.81 -9.71
CA ILE A 326 6.90 -20.73 -10.08
C ILE A 326 7.68 -21.78 -9.29
N LYS A 327 8.34 -22.69 -10.00
CA LYS A 327 9.22 -23.69 -9.39
C LYS A 327 10.60 -23.10 -9.13
N PHE A 328 11.04 -23.07 -7.87
CA PHE A 328 12.40 -22.68 -7.48
C PHE A 328 13.30 -23.92 -7.35
N GLU A 329 14.47 -23.90 -7.99
CA GLU A 329 15.49 -24.94 -7.87
C GLU A 329 16.86 -24.32 -7.49
N PRO A 330 17.46 -24.70 -6.34
CA PRO A 330 16.88 -25.53 -5.29
C PRO A 330 15.61 -24.89 -4.68
N LYS A 331 14.90 -25.64 -3.84
CA LYS A 331 13.74 -25.13 -3.10
C LYS A 331 14.12 -23.88 -2.29
N LEU A 332 13.21 -22.93 -2.13
CA LEU A 332 13.40 -21.81 -1.21
C LEU A 332 13.58 -22.33 0.23
N PRO A 333 14.38 -21.67 1.07
CA PRO A 333 14.53 -22.05 2.48
C PRO A 333 13.18 -22.07 3.22
N ASP A 334 13.04 -22.93 4.23
CA ASP A 334 11.76 -23.11 4.92
C ASP A 334 11.27 -21.83 5.61
N TRP A 335 12.17 -20.98 6.11
CA TRP A 335 11.81 -19.68 6.68
C TRP A 335 11.18 -18.72 5.65
N LYS A 336 11.55 -18.84 4.37
CA LYS A 336 10.98 -18.07 3.26
C LYS A 336 9.62 -18.62 2.86
N GLU A 337 9.50 -19.94 2.78
CA GLU A 337 8.20 -20.58 2.48
C GLU A 337 7.18 -20.33 3.60
N ALA A 338 7.61 -20.33 4.86
CA ALA A 338 6.76 -19.96 5.99
C ALA A 338 6.25 -18.52 5.85
N ALA A 339 7.12 -17.56 5.52
CA ALA A 339 6.71 -16.18 5.26
C ALA A 339 5.69 -16.07 4.11
N ILE A 340 5.95 -16.75 2.99
CA ILE A 340 4.99 -16.82 1.87
C ILE A 340 3.66 -17.40 2.32
N SER A 341 3.67 -18.43 3.16
CA SER A 341 2.47 -19.12 3.64
C SER A 341 1.68 -18.30 4.67
N ASP A 342 2.35 -17.55 5.54
CA ASP A 342 1.75 -16.95 6.72
C ASP A 342 1.26 -15.52 6.54
N ILE A 343 1.85 -14.74 5.62
CA ILE A 343 1.32 -13.40 5.30
C ILE A 343 -0.06 -13.56 4.64
N GLY A 344 -1.05 -12.78 5.08
CA GLY A 344 -2.41 -12.78 4.52
C GLY A 344 -2.44 -12.18 3.11
N VAL A 345 -3.39 -12.60 2.29
CA VAL A 345 -3.70 -11.95 0.99
C VAL A 345 -5.19 -11.66 0.95
N GLY A 346 -5.52 -10.38 1.03
CA GLY A 346 -6.88 -9.87 0.96
C GLY A 346 -7.42 -9.84 -0.47
N ILE A 347 -8.74 -9.69 -0.59
CA ILE A 347 -9.43 -9.51 -1.87
C ILE A 347 -10.40 -8.33 -1.74
N GLU A 348 -10.17 -7.32 -2.57
CA GLU A 348 -11.08 -6.21 -2.82
C GLU A 348 -11.21 -6.06 -4.33
N ASN A 349 -12.45 -5.97 -4.80
CA ASN A 349 -12.79 -5.72 -6.19
C ASN A 349 -13.48 -4.37 -6.35
N LYS A 350 -13.64 -3.94 -7.60
CA LYS A 350 -14.40 -2.75 -7.97
C LYS A 350 -15.44 -3.11 -9.02
N ILE A 351 -16.66 -2.63 -8.77
CA ILE A 351 -17.74 -2.63 -9.74
C ILE A 351 -18.06 -1.16 -10.03
N ILE A 352 -17.79 -0.74 -11.25
CA ILE A 352 -17.76 0.66 -11.65
C ILE A 352 -18.92 0.92 -12.58
N PHE A 353 -19.76 1.90 -12.25
CA PHE A 353 -20.92 2.28 -13.06
C PHE A 353 -20.71 3.64 -13.69
N HIS A 354 -20.87 3.71 -15.01
CA HIS A 354 -20.97 4.97 -15.74
C HIS A 354 -22.44 5.29 -15.99
N PHE A 355 -22.88 6.50 -15.64
CA PHE A 355 -24.24 6.96 -15.82
C PHE A 355 -24.32 8.12 -16.80
N LYS A 356 -25.49 8.32 -17.40
CA LYS A 356 -25.76 9.47 -18.27
C LYS A 356 -25.79 10.79 -17.49
N ASN A 357 -26.41 10.78 -16.32
CA ASN A 357 -26.61 11.96 -15.47
C ASN A 357 -26.28 11.62 -14.01
N VAL A 358 -25.89 12.65 -13.25
CA VAL A 358 -25.73 12.55 -11.80
C VAL A 358 -27.09 12.73 -11.13
N PHE A 359 -27.50 11.74 -10.33
CA PHE A 359 -28.77 11.75 -9.58
C PHE A 359 -28.57 11.56 -8.07
N TRP A 360 -27.32 11.56 -7.61
CA TRP A 360 -26.92 11.35 -6.22
C TRP A 360 -26.37 12.64 -5.60
N PRO A 361 -26.36 12.77 -4.26
CA PRO A 361 -25.80 13.94 -3.57
C PRO A 361 -24.30 14.11 -3.85
N ASN A 362 -23.81 15.36 -3.80
CA ASN A 362 -22.40 15.70 -4.01
C ASN A 362 -21.51 15.41 -2.76
N VAL A 363 -21.46 14.14 -2.38
CA VAL A 363 -20.64 13.58 -1.28
C VAL A 363 -19.55 12.68 -1.82
N GLU A 364 -18.52 12.37 -1.03
CA GLU A 364 -17.41 11.49 -1.46
C GLU A 364 -17.83 10.02 -1.50
N PHE A 365 -18.58 9.59 -0.48
CA PHE A 365 -19.06 8.23 -0.34
C PHE A 365 -20.55 8.18 -0.08
N LEU A 366 -21.22 7.20 -0.69
CA LEU A 366 -22.57 6.81 -0.32
C LEU A 366 -22.50 5.48 0.43
N GLY A 367 -22.84 5.48 1.72
CA GLY A 367 -22.86 4.27 2.55
C GLY A 367 -24.22 3.57 2.52
N VAL A 368 -24.19 2.24 2.52
CA VAL A 368 -25.36 1.37 2.70
C VAL A 368 -25.16 0.60 3.99
N VAL A 369 -26.02 0.83 4.97
CA VAL A 369 -25.95 0.18 6.29
C VAL A 369 -26.86 -1.06 6.34
N ALA A 370 -26.44 -2.09 7.05
CA ALA A 370 -27.16 -3.37 7.19
C ALA A 370 -26.91 -4.00 8.57
N GLU A 371 -27.57 -5.13 8.86
CA GLU A 371 -27.43 -5.83 10.15
C GLU A 371 -26.05 -6.48 10.34
N THR A 372 -25.27 -6.65 9.28
CA THR A 372 -23.92 -7.24 9.32
C THR A 372 -22.97 -6.47 8.41
N SER A 373 -21.67 -6.53 8.69
CA SER A 373 -20.62 -5.91 7.84
C SER A 373 -20.69 -6.44 6.40
N TYR A 374 -20.91 -7.75 6.21
CA TYR A 374 -21.12 -8.38 4.89
C TYR A 374 -22.29 -7.77 4.10
N GLY A 375 -23.37 -7.37 4.78
CA GLY A 375 -24.53 -6.73 4.14
C GLY A 375 -24.34 -5.23 3.90
N CYS A 376 -23.37 -4.62 4.57
CA CYS A 376 -23.02 -3.21 4.38
C CYS A 376 -22.23 -3.03 3.08
N SER A 377 -22.26 -1.81 2.54
CA SER A 377 -21.44 -1.47 1.39
C SER A 377 -21.27 0.04 1.25
N TYR A 378 -20.49 0.47 0.26
CA TYR A 378 -20.33 1.88 -0.05
C TYR A 378 -19.99 2.10 -1.53
N PHE A 379 -20.29 3.31 -2.01
CA PHE A 379 -19.96 3.76 -3.36
C PHE A 379 -19.07 5.00 -3.28
N LEU A 380 -17.90 4.96 -3.92
CA LEU A 380 -17.10 6.16 -4.17
C LEU A 380 -17.70 6.97 -5.32
N ASN A 381 -17.82 8.28 -5.11
CA ASN A 381 -18.33 9.22 -6.09
C ASN A 381 -17.21 9.90 -6.90
N LEU A 382 -16.98 9.45 -8.13
CA LEU A 382 -16.00 10.06 -9.02
C LEU A 382 -16.49 11.36 -9.68
N HIS A 383 -17.78 11.72 -9.52
CA HIS A 383 -18.24 13.04 -9.97
C HIS A 383 -17.64 14.14 -9.13
N LYS A 384 -17.59 13.94 -7.81
CA LYS A 384 -16.97 14.90 -6.90
C LYS A 384 -15.46 15.00 -7.12
N ALA A 385 -14.80 13.87 -7.34
CA ALA A 385 -13.34 13.83 -7.46
C ALA A 385 -12.80 14.19 -8.85
N ALA A 386 -13.53 13.85 -9.92
CA ALA A 386 -13.05 13.94 -11.30
C ALA A 386 -14.07 14.56 -12.29
N GLY A 387 -15.23 15.03 -11.80
CA GLY A 387 -16.29 15.58 -12.65
C GLY A 387 -16.97 14.55 -13.56
N ARG A 388 -16.80 13.25 -13.30
CA ARG A 388 -17.35 12.16 -14.13
C ARG A 388 -18.59 11.54 -13.49
N PRO A 389 -19.68 11.28 -14.22
CA PRO A 389 -20.90 10.66 -13.66
C PRO A 389 -20.69 9.16 -13.40
N VAL A 390 -19.80 8.85 -12.46
CA VAL A 390 -19.35 7.48 -12.14
C VAL A 390 -19.44 7.23 -10.64
N LEU A 391 -19.98 6.06 -10.29
CA LEU A 391 -19.96 5.50 -8.95
C LEU A 391 -19.15 4.20 -8.94
N VAL A 392 -18.36 3.98 -7.90
CA VAL A 392 -17.53 2.78 -7.73
C VAL A 392 -17.94 2.04 -6.47
N TYR A 393 -18.49 0.84 -6.64
CA TYR A 393 -18.82 -0.09 -5.57
C TYR A 393 -17.61 -0.99 -5.27
N MET A 394 -17.23 -1.12 -3.99
CA MET A 394 -15.96 -1.74 -3.58
C MET A 394 -16.19 -2.90 -2.60
N PRO A 395 -16.55 -4.12 -3.08
CA PRO A 395 -16.68 -5.28 -2.21
C PRO A 395 -15.30 -5.78 -1.79
N SER A 396 -15.16 -6.12 -0.51
CA SER A 396 -13.95 -6.68 0.11
C SER A 396 -14.24 -8.01 0.83
N GLY A 397 -13.19 -8.70 1.26
CA GLY A 397 -13.29 -9.89 2.10
C GLY A 397 -14.13 -11.01 1.48
N GLN A 398 -15.02 -11.60 2.28
CA GLN A 398 -15.90 -12.69 1.84
C GLN A 398 -16.88 -12.23 0.76
N LEU A 399 -17.37 -11.00 0.81
CA LEU A 399 -18.26 -10.47 -0.23
C LEU A 399 -17.55 -10.40 -1.59
N ALA A 400 -16.29 -9.96 -1.62
CA ALA A 400 -15.49 -9.96 -2.85
C ALA A 400 -15.33 -11.39 -3.40
N LYS A 401 -15.03 -12.38 -2.55
CA LYS A 401 -14.92 -13.80 -2.93
C LYS A 401 -16.21 -14.36 -3.51
N ASP A 402 -17.36 -13.92 -3.02
CA ASP A 402 -18.65 -14.37 -3.52
C ASP A 402 -19.00 -13.70 -4.87
N ILE A 403 -18.67 -12.42 -5.02
CA ILE A 403 -18.78 -11.70 -6.30
C ILE A 403 -17.90 -12.34 -7.39
N GLU A 404 -16.70 -12.83 -7.04
CA GLU A 404 -15.80 -13.54 -7.96
C GLU A 404 -16.44 -14.81 -8.57
N LYS A 405 -17.47 -15.38 -7.93
CA LYS A 405 -18.20 -16.56 -8.44
C LYS A 405 -19.33 -16.20 -9.41
N MET A 406 -19.71 -14.92 -9.48
CA MET A 406 -20.79 -14.42 -10.33
C MET A 406 -20.26 -14.05 -11.72
N SER A 407 -21.13 -13.96 -12.74
CA SER A 407 -20.78 -13.27 -13.99
C SER A 407 -20.67 -11.75 -13.78
N ASP A 408 -20.04 -11.03 -14.70
CA ASP A 408 -19.92 -9.56 -14.59
C ASP A 408 -21.29 -8.88 -14.56
N GLU A 409 -22.25 -9.36 -15.36
CA GLU A 409 -23.63 -8.88 -15.36
C GLU A 409 -24.32 -9.13 -14.00
N ALA A 410 -24.18 -10.33 -13.43
CA ALA A 410 -24.77 -10.64 -12.13
C ALA A 410 -24.14 -9.82 -10.99
N ALA A 411 -22.83 -9.62 -11.02
CA ALA A 411 -22.12 -8.75 -10.08
C ALA A 411 -22.56 -7.29 -10.21
N ALA A 412 -22.64 -6.76 -11.43
CA ALA A 412 -23.15 -5.42 -11.71
C ALA A 412 -24.60 -5.27 -11.24
N ASN A 413 -25.47 -6.24 -11.49
CA ASN A 413 -26.85 -6.23 -11.01
C ASN A 413 -26.92 -6.26 -9.47
N PHE A 414 -26.09 -7.07 -8.81
CA PHE A 414 -25.99 -7.10 -7.34
C PHE A 414 -25.64 -5.72 -6.76
N ALA A 415 -24.56 -5.09 -7.26
CA ALA A 415 -24.13 -3.78 -6.80
C ALA A 415 -25.15 -2.69 -7.15
N PHE A 416 -25.79 -2.75 -8.32
CA PHE A 416 -26.84 -1.81 -8.70
C PHE A 416 -28.09 -1.94 -7.81
N MET A 417 -28.44 -3.14 -7.35
CA MET A 417 -29.50 -3.33 -6.36
C MET A 417 -29.15 -2.68 -5.02
N GLN A 418 -27.88 -2.68 -4.59
CA GLN A 418 -27.45 -1.95 -3.39
C GLN A 418 -27.66 -0.43 -3.58
N LEU A 419 -27.35 0.10 -4.77
CA LEU A 419 -27.60 1.51 -5.08
C LEU A 419 -29.09 1.84 -5.05
N LYS A 420 -29.94 0.97 -5.64
CA LYS A 420 -31.40 1.16 -5.64
C LYS A 420 -32.04 1.12 -4.25
N ARG A 421 -31.41 0.47 -3.27
CA ARG A 421 -31.89 0.48 -1.87
C ARG A 421 -31.81 1.88 -1.26
N ILE A 422 -30.77 2.64 -1.59
CA ILE A 422 -30.55 3.99 -1.06
C ILE A 422 -31.07 5.09 -2.00
N LEU A 423 -31.18 4.80 -3.30
CA LEU A 423 -31.69 5.69 -4.34
C LEU A 423 -32.68 4.92 -5.24
N PRO A 424 -33.97 4.77 -4.84
CA PRO A 424 -34.96 3.96 -5.57
C PRO A 424 -35.16 4.37 -7.03
N ASP A 425 -35.05 5.68 -7.30
CA ASP A 425 -35.22 6.28 -8.62
C ASP A 425 -33.93 6.30 -9.46
N ALA A 426 -32.88 5.59 -9.03
CA ALA A 426 -31.61 5.51 -9.75
C ALA A 426 -31.81 5.03 -11.19
N SER A 427 -31.37 5.84 -12.15
CA SER A 427 -31.34 5.47 -13.56
C SER A 427 -30.35 4.35 -13.82
N SER A 428 -30.62 3.46 -14.77
CA SER A 428 -29.70 2.39 -15.16
C SER A 428 -28.34 2.95 -15.63
N PRO A 429 -27.22 2.27 -15.32
CA PRO A 429 -25.92 2.62 -15.86
C PRO A 429 -25.90 2.42 -17.39
N ILE A 430 -25.17 3.28 -18.10
CA ILE A 430 -24.94 3.13 -19.54
C ILE A 430 -23.82 2.14 -19.85
N GLN A 431 -22.87 1.99 -18.94
CA GLN A 431 -21.77 1.02 -19.01
C GLN A 431 -21.36 0.62 -17.59
N TYR A 432 -20.72 -0.54 -17.47
CA TYR A 432 -20.12 -0.98 -16.22
C TYR A 432 -18.81 -1.74 -16.47
N LEU A 433 -17.97 -1.78 -15.44
CA LEU A 433 -16.75 -2.61 -15.38
C LEU A 433 -16.72 -3.38 -14.06
N VAL A 434 -16.15 -4.58 -14.07
CA VAL A 434 -15.97 -5.44 -12.89
C VAL A 434 -14.53 -5.92 -12.84
N SER A 435 -13.83 -5.68 -11.73
CA SER A 435 -12.50 -6.25 -11.50
C SER A 435 -12.60 -7.64 -10.85
N ARG A 436 -11.56 -8.46 -11.05
CA ARG A 436 -11.47 -9.83 -10.53
C ARG A 436 -10.07 -10.18 -10.04
N TRP A 437 -9.61 -9.49 -9.00
CA TRP A 437 -8.23 -9.66 -8.51
C TRP A 437 -7.99 -11.01 -7.83
N GLY A 438 -9.02 -11.61 -7.24
CA GLY A 438 -8.95 -12.90 -6.56
C GLY A 438 -8.78 -14.08 -7.50
N THR A 439 -9.44 -14.05 -8.66
CA THR A 439 -9.35 -15.13 -9.67
C THR A 439 -8.33 -14.85 -10.78
N ASP A 440 -7.78 -13.65 -10.85
CA ASP A 440 -6.71 -13.33 -11.79
C ASP A 440 -5.43 -14.11 -11.49
N ILE A 441 -5.07 -15.01 -12.39
CA ILE A 441 -3.92 -15.91 -12.29
C ILE A 441 -2.56 -15.21 -12.12
N ASN A 442 -2.47 -13.91 -12.39
CA ASN A 442 -1.25 -13.11 -12.25
C ASN A 442 -1.22 -12.29 -10.96
N SER A 443 -2.24 -12.41 -10.11
CA SER A 443 -2.34 -11.65 -8.86
C SER A 443 -2.81 -12.52 -7.71
N LEU A 444 -3.90 -13.27 -7.90
CA LEU A 444 -4.49 -14.18 -6.91
C LEU A 444 -4.73 -13.48 -5.57
N GLY A 445 -5.29 -12.26 -5.65
CA GLY A 445 -5.58 -11.37 -4.54
C GLY A 445 -5.26 -9.90 -4.83
N SER A 446 -5.68 -9.05 -3.90
CA SER A 446 -5.53 -7.59 -3.97
C SER A 446 -4.28 -7.11 -3.27
N TYR A 447 -4.12 -7.27 -1.96
CA TYR A 447 -2.93 -6.83 -1.22
C TYR A 447 -2.76 -7.61 0.09
N SER A 448 -1.57 -7.55 0.69
CA SER A 448 -1.29 -8.28 1.92
C SER A 448 -1.90 -7.64 3.16
N TYR A 449 -2.12 -8.45 4.19
CA TYR A 449 -2.52 -8.00 5.53
C TYR A 449 -1.92 -8.94 6.59
N ASP A 450 -1.86 -8.47 7.83
CA ASP A 450 -1.43 -9.25 8.99
C ASP A 450 -2.53 -10.19 9.48
N ALA A 451 -2.32 -11.49 9.28
CA ALA A 451 -3.24 -12.52 9.73
C ALA A 451 -3.08 -12.82 11.23
N VAL A 452 -4.19 -13.17 11.88
CA VAL A 452 -4.23 -13.48 13.32
C VAL A 452 -3.23 -14.56 13.70
N GLY A 453 -2.47 -14.31 14.78
CA GLY A 453 -1.58 -15.29 15.40
C GLY A 453 -0.31 -15.58 14.61
N LYS A 454 0.03 -14.73 13.64
CA LYS A 454 1.24 -14.89 12.81
C LYS A 454 2.40 -14.05 13.35
N PRO A 455 3.66 -14.47 13.10
CA PRO A 455 4.84 -13.68 13.48
C PRO A 455 4.82 -12.28 12.84
N HIS A 456 5.43 -11.30 13.51
CA HIS A 456 5.48 -9.92 13.03
C HIS A 456 6.56 -9.68 11.97
N ASP A 457 7.63 -10.47 11.95
CA ASP A 457 8.79 -10.28 11.09
C ASP A 457 8.65 -10.91 9.69
N LEU A 458 7.41 -11.23 9.26
CA LEU A 458 7.17 -11.98 8.04
C LEU A 458 7.50 -11.18 6.78
N TYR A 459 7.22 -9.87 6.77
CA TYR A 459 7.54 -8.99 5.64
C TYR A 459 9.06 -8.86 5.46
N GLU A 460 9.82 -8.73 6.55
CA GLU A 460 11.28 -8.77 6.55
C GLU A 460 11.77 -10.10 6.01
N ARG A 461 11.26 -11.22 6.56
CA ARG A 461 11.59 -12.56 6.08
C ARG A 461 11.28 -12.68 4.60
N LEU A 462 10.16 -12.18 4.08
CA LEU A 462 9.88 -12.27 2.65
C LEU A 462 10.86 -11.44 1.80
N ARG A 463 11.32 -10.28 2.31
CA ARG A 463 12.27 -9.40 1.62
C ARG A 463 13.69 -9.98 1.50
N VAL A 464 14.17 -10.71 2.52
CA VAL A 464 15.59 -11.17 2.59
C VAL A 464 16.04 -11.90 1.31
N PRO A 465 17.13 -11.49 0.64
CA PRO A 465 17.61 -12.18 -0.55
C PRO A 465 17.99 -13.65 -0.30
N VAL A 466 17.89 -14.48 -1.34
CA VAL A 466 18.32 -15.88 -1.32
C VAL A 466 19.31 -16.10 -2.46
N ASP A 467 20.60 -16.16 -2.13
CA ASP A 467 21.71 -16.22 -3.09
C ASP A 467 21.68 -15.03 -4.08
N ASN A 468 21.30 -15.32 -5.34
CA ASN A 468 21.19 -14.37 -6.45
C ASN A 468 19.75 -13.96 -6.73
N LEU A 469 18.82 -14.28 -5.82
CA LEU A 469 17.41 -13.91 -5.89
C LEU A 469 17.09 -12.83 -4.87
N PHE A 470 16.55 -11.73 -5.34
CA PHE A 470 16.06 -10.61 -4.53
C PHE A 470 14.54 -10.56 -4.63
N PHE A 471 13.86 -10.05 -3.62
CA PHE A 471 12.40 -10.05 -3.55
C PHE A 471 11.91 -8.62 -3.34
N ALA A 472 10.93 -8.22 -4.14
CA ALA A 472 10.32 -6.90 -4.08
C ALA A 472 8.79 -7.00 -4.24
N GLY A 473 8.07 -5.96 -3.84
CA GLY A 473 6.62 -5.93 -3.84
C GLY A 473 6.06 -5.25 -2.60
N GLU A 474 4.75 -4.99 -2.58
CA GLU A 474 4.11 -4.42 -1.39
C GLU A 474 4.19 -5.38 -0.18
N ALA A 475 4.07 -6.70 -0.43
CA ALA A 475 4.23 -7.73 0.60
C ALA A 475 5.68 -7.93 1.10
N THR A 476 6.64 -7.12 0.65
CA THR A 476 8.00 -7.06 1.21
C THR A 476 8.28 -5.72 1.89
N SER A 477 7.26 -4.87 2.02
CA SER A 477 7.34 -3.58 2.70
C SER A 477 6.98 -3.77 4.17
N VAL A 478 7.82 -3.29 5.07
CA VAL A 478 7.53 -3.28 6.51
C VAL A 478 6.76 -2.02 6.90
N LEU A 479 7.06 -0.90 6.24
CA LEU A 479 6.52 0.42 6.60
C LEU A 479 5.20 0.74 5.89
N TYR A 480 5.03 0.23 4.66
CA TYR A 480 3.95 0.67 3.76
C TYR A 480 3.31 -0.55 3.07
N THR A 481 2.82 -1.50 3.85
CA THR A 481 2.16 -2.73 3.36
C THR A 481 0.95 -2.37 2.48
N GLY A 482 0.60 -3.22 1.51
CA GLY A 482 -0.57 -3.03 0.65
C GLY A 482 -0.54 -1.85 -0.34
N SER A 483 0.49 -1.00 -0.30
CA SER A 483 0.48 0.27 -1.02
C SER A 483 1.36 0.30 -2.29
N VAL A 484 1.05 1.24 -3.19
CA VAL A 484 1.86 1.47 -4.41
C VAL A 484 3.24 2.03 -4.09
N HIS A 485 3.34 2.94 -3.12
CA HIS A 485 4.61 3.54 -2.71
C HIS A 485 5.47 2.53 -1.93
N GLY A 486 4.87 1.64 -1.15
CA GLY A 486 5.56 0.49 -0.56
C GLY A 486 6.17 -0.44 -1.62
N ALA A 487 5.40 -0.78 -2.66
CA ALA A 487 5.92 -1.54 -3.80
C ALA A 487 7.06 -0.81 -4.52
N PHE A 488 6.94 0.51 -4.75
CA PHE A 488 8.00 1.31 -5.36
C PHE A 488 9.28 1.27 -4.51
N SER A 489 9.18 1.56 -3.22
CA SER A 489 10.31 1.58 -2.29
C SER A 489 11.01 0.23 -2.20
N THR A 490 10.27 -0.88 -2.14
CA THR A 490 10.88 -2.22 -2.08
C THR A 490 11.52 -2.62 -3.41
N GLY A 491 11.00 -2.13 -4.53
CA GLY A 491 11.67 -2.24 -5.83
C GLY A 491 13.03 -1.55 -5.85
N MET A 492 13.10 -0.31 -5.36
CA MET A 492 14.35 0.44 -5.24
C MET A 492 15.34 -0.25 -4.29
N MET A 493 14.89 -0.73 -3.13
CA MET A 493 15.73 -1.46 -2.18
C MET A 493 16.30 -2.74 -2.78
N ALA A 494 15.46 -3.56 -3.44
CA ALA A 494 15.92 -4.80 -4.06
C ALA A 494 16.90 -4.56 -5.21
N ALA A 495 16.73 -3.47 -5.97
CA ALA A 495 17.69 -3.06 -6.99
C ALA A 495 19.04 -2.69 -6.38
N GLU A 496 19.06 -1.94 -5.28
CA GLU A 496 20.31 -1.56 -4.61
C GLU A 496 21.03 -2.76 -3.99
N ASP A 497 20.30 -3.63 -3.29
CA ASP A 497 20.87 -4.88 -2.74
C ASP A 497 21.43 -5.77 -3.86
N CYS A 498 20.72 -5.85 -4.99
CA CYS A 498 21.15 -6.59 -6.16
C CYS A 498 22.42 -5.98 -6.78
N ARG A 499 22.42 -4.67 -6.98
CA ARG A 499 23.56 -3.92 -7.52
C ARG A 499 24.81 -4.16 -6.69
N MET A 500 24.73 -3.93 -5.38
CA MET A 500 25.85 -4.11 -4.45
C MET A 500 26.40 -5.53 -4.51
N ARG A 501 25.52 -6.54 -4.41
CA ARG A 501 25.95 -7.96 -4.42
C ARG A 501 26.57 -8.38 -5.75
N VAL A 502 26.03 -7.92 -6.88
CA VAL A 502 26.58 -8.27 -8.19
C VAL A 502 27.93 -7.56 -8.38
N LEU A 503 28.02 -6.25 -8.10
CA LEU A 503 29.27 -5.49 -8.26
C LEU A 503 30.41 -5.97 -7.36
N GLU A 504 30.10 -6.43 -6.13
CA GLU A 504 31.08 -7.10 -5.25
C GLU A 504 31.77 -8.28 -5.95
N ARG A 505 31.06 -9.03 -6.79
CA ARG A 505 31.63 -10.15 -7.56
C ARG A 505 32.44 -9.71 -8.77
N TYR A 506 32.11 -8.56 -9.33
CA TYR A 506 32.87 -7.94 -10.43
C TYR A 506 34.12 -7.21 -9.91
N GLY A 507 34.26 -7.04 -8.59
CA GLY A 507 35.39 -6.33 -7.98
C GLY A 507 35.29 -4.80 -8.10
N GLU A 508 34.11 -4.29 -8.42
CA GLU A 508 33.85 -2.86 -8.68
C GLU A 508 32.92 -2.27 -7.60
N LEU A 509 33.43 -2.00 -6.42
CA LEU A 509 32.67 -1.30 -5.38
C LEU A 509 32.83 0.22 -5.52
N ASP A 510 32.07 0.85 -6.41
CA ASP A 510 31.81 2.29 -6.32
C ASP A 510 30.42 2.53 -5.70
N LEU A 511 30.44 3.14 -4.50
CA LEU A 511 29.27 3.66 -3.80
C LEU A 511 28.84 4.96 -4.49
N PHE A 512 27.62 5.01 -5.04
CA PHE A 512 27.07 6.27 -5.55
C PHE A 512 25.73 6.61 -4.92
N GLN A 513 25.59 7.88 -4.57
CA GLN A 513 24.36 8.50 -4.08
C GLN A 513 23.38 8.67 -5.25
N PRO A 514 22.07 8.39 -5.07
CA PRO A 514 21.09 8.59 -6.11
C PRO A 514 21.04 10.06 -6.53
N VAL A 515 21.31 10.34 -7.81
CA VAL A 515 21.10 11.67 -8.39
C VAL A 515 19.59 11.82 -8.64
N MET A 516 18.89 12.31 -7.62
CA MET A 516 17.59 12.94 -7.83
C MET A 516 17.83 14.39 -8.24
N ASP A 517 17.43 14.73 -9.46
CA ASP A 517 17.30 16.12 -9.89
C ASP A 517 16.22 16.79 -9.03
N ALA A 518 16.65 17.48 -7.97
CA ALA A 518 15.81 18.13 -6.97
C ALA A 518 15.25 19.46 -7.51
N SER A 519 14.47 19.40 -8.59
CA SER A 519 13.51 20.47 -8.88
C SER A 519 12.20 20.12 -8.20
N VAL A 520 11.93 20.79 -7.06
CA VAL A 520 10.68 20.63 -6.31
C VAL A 520 9.56 21.29 -7.13
N ILE A 521 8.82 20.49 -7.89
CA ILE A 521 7.58 20.92 -8.53
C ILE A 521 6.44 20.59 -7.55
N PRO A 522 5.69 21.60 -7.06
CA PRO A 522 4.63 21.37 -6.10
C PRO A 522 3.55 20.45 -6.67
N LEU A 523 3.04 19.53 -5.85
CA LEU A 523 1.92 18.67 -6.21
C LEU A 523 0.70 19.53 -6.57
N GLN A 524 0.05 19.21 -7.69
CA GLN A 524 -1.20 19.86 -8.08
C GLN A 524 -2.37 19.26 -7.30
N ILE A 525 -2.79 19.96 -6.26
CA ILE A 525 -3.85 19.54 -5.35
C ILE A 525 -5.07 20.44 -5.56
N SER A 526 -6.21 19.84 -5.88
CA SER A 526 -7.48 20.56 -6.00
C SER A 526 -8.48 20.11 -4.95
N ARG A 527 -9.13 21.07 -4.30
CA ARG A 527 -10.44 20.91 -3.65
C ARG A 527 -11.43 21.66 -4.53
N LEU A 528 -12.26 20.96 -5.30
CA LEU A 528 -13.38 21.56 -6.02
C LEU A 528 -14.66 21.42 -5.19
#